data_AF-A0A744KFU4-F1
#
_entry.id   AF-A0A744KFU4-F1
#
_cell.length_a   1.000
_cell.length_b   1.000
_cell.length_c   1.000
_cell.angle_alpha   90.00
_cell.angle_beta   90.00
_cell.angle_gamma   90.00
#
_symmetry.space_group_name_H-M   'P 1'
#
loop_
_entity.id
_entity.type
_entity.pdbx_description
1 polymer ?
#
loop_
_entity_poly.entity_id
_entity_poly.type
_entity_poly.pdbx_seq_one_letter_code
_entity_poly.pdbx_strand_id
1 'polypeptide(L)'
;MKKRNNSGVKKSVLDWQTVSEAVNIINQTTGESLTESDIYRHALGGDICLSVYFQSPVILRKISQANNKIRLREAGYPLIKRFCYLESHCFIHDLNLVASTEGDFFLPGFNVIDTLLTGYEYVTVQRLLARKLRL
;
A
#
# COMPACT_ATOMS: atom_id res chain seq x y z
N MET A 1 33.25 38.04 9.49
CA MET A 1 31.84 37.60 9.66
C MET A 1 31.50 36.63 8.52
N LYS A 2 31.24 35.35 8.84
CA LYS A 2 30.91 34.30 7.85
C LYS A 2 29.51 34.53 7.29
N LYS A 3 29.39 34.78 5.98
CA LYS A 3 28.13 34.66 5.24
C LYS A 3 27.78 33.17 5.18
N ARG A 4 26.74 32.75 5.92
CA ARG A 4 26.08 31.47 5.69
C ARG A 4 25.28 31.61 4.41
N ASN A 5 25.79 31.04 3.32
CA ASN A 5 25.00 30.89 2.11
C ASN A 5 23.95 29.82 2.40
N ASN A 6 22.71 30.26 2.61
CA ASN A 6 21.53 29.42 2.52
C ASN A 6 21.51 28.82 1.11
N SER A 7 21.96 27.57 0.98
CA SER A 7 21.64 26.74 -0.18
C SER A 7 20.13 26.49 -0.11
N GLY A 8 19.38 27.34 -0.81
CA GLY A 8 17.95 27.18 -1.01
C GLY A 8 17.71 25.85 -1.70
N VAL A 9 17.43 24.81 -0.91
CA VAL A 9 16.70 23.65 -1.39
C VAL A 9 15.29 24.17 -1.66
N LYS A 10 15.03 24.55 -2.92
CA LYS A 10 13.65 24.63 -3.42
C LYS A 10 13.11 23.20 -3.39
N LYS A 11 12.65 22.79 -2.21
CA LYS A 11 11.91 21.56 -2.02
C LYS A 11 10.54 21.84 -2.63
N SER A 12 10.32 21.52 -3.90
CA SER A 12 8.97 21.12 -4.27
C SER A 12 8.75 19.85 -3.48
N VAL A 13 8.17 19.98 -2.29
CA VAL A 13 7.74 18.84 -1.50
C VAL A 13 6.75 18.14 -2.41
N LEU A 14 7.20 17.06 -3.04
CA LEU A 14 6.30 16.08 -3.60
C LEU A 14 5.50 15.60 -2.38
N ASP A 15 4.19 15.87 -2.37
CA ASP A 15 3.29 15.66 -1.22
C ASP A 15 3.28 14.21 -0.71
N TRP A 16 3.88 13.28 -1.45
CA TRP A 16 4.09 11.88 -1.11
C TRP A 16 5.51 11.47 -1.47
N GLN A 17 6.09 10.58 -0.66
CA GLN A 17 7.43 10.03 -0.84
C GLN A 17 7.33 8.50 -0.85
N THR A 18 8.09 7.87 -1.72
CA THR A 18 8.29 6.42 -1.65
C THR A 18 9.05 6.05 -0.37
N VAL A 19 8.92 4.79 0.07
CA VAL A 19 9.62 4.30 1.26
C VAL A 19 11.14 4.49 1.14
N SER A 20 11.72 4.25 -0.03
CA SER A 20 13.16 4.46 -0.28
C SER A 20 13.56 5.94 -0.23
N GLU A 21 12.74 6.84 -0.78
CA GLU A 21 12.99 8.29 -0.69
C GLU A 21 12.90 8.78 0.76
N ALA A 22 11.89 8.33 1.52
CA ALA A 22 11.73 8.68 2.92
C ALA A 22 12.94 8.26 3.75
N VAL A 23 13.43 7.03 3.57
CA VAL A 23 14.66 6.54 4.23
C VAL A 23 15.86 7.42 3.88
N ASN A 24 16.06 7.73 2.59
CA ASN A 24 17.18 8.57 2.16
C ASN A 24 17.12 9.97 2.77
N ILE A 25 15.93 10.60 2.78
CA ILE A 25 15.73 11.94 3.35
C ILE A 25 15.99 11.92 4.86
N ILE A 26 15.47 10.94 5.59
CA ILE A 26 15.65 10.81 7.04
C ILE A 26 17.13 10.65 7.37
N ASN A 27 17.82 9.72 6.72
CA ASN A 27 19.23 9.46 6.99
C ASN A 27 20.11 10.69 6.68
N GLN A 28 19.84 11.40 5.57
CA GLN A 28 20.55 12.63 5.23
C GLN A 28 20.29 13.76 6.23
N THR A 29 19.10 13.83 6.81
CA THR A 29 18.70 14.94 7.69
C THR A 29 19.13 14.70 9.14
N THR A 30 19.08 13.45 9.61
CA THR A 30 19.31 13.09 11.01
C THR A 30 20.71 12.52 11.27
N GLY A 31 21.40 12.01 10.24
CA GLY A 31 22.64 11.25 10.39
C GLY A 31 22.43 9.82 10.87
N GLU A 32 21.18 9.36 10.97
CA GLU A 32 20.82 7.99 11.32
C GLU A 32 21.03 7.02 10.14
N SER A 33 21.00 5.72 10.45
CA SER A 33 21.10 4.63 9.47
C SER A 33 19.82 3.81 9.41
N LEU A 34 18.69 4.47 9.15
CA LEU A 34 17.41 3.82 8.94
C LEU A 34 17.43 2.99 7.65
N THR A 35 16.74 1.85 7.66
CA THR A 35 16.52 1.01 6.48
C THR A 35 15.03 0.97 6.11
N GLU A 36 14.72 0.56 4.88
CA GLU A 36 13.31 0.33 4.50
C GLU A 36 12.64 -0.74 5.40
N SER A 37 13.42 -1.69 5.92
CA SER A 37 12.89 -2.71 6.83
C SER A 37 12.35 -2.10 8.13
N ASP A 38 12.94 -1.00 8.59
CA ASP A 38 12.49 -0.30 9.79
C ASP A 38 11.16 0.40 9.54
N ILE A 39 11.02 1.05 8.37
CA ILE A 39 9.74 1.62 7.93
C ILE A 39 8.66 0.52 7.85
N TYR A 40 8.94 -0.63 7.22
CA TYR A 40 7.96 -1.71 7.14
C TYR A 40 7.59 -2.28 8.52
N ARG A 41 8.54 -2.40 9.46
CA ARG A 41 8.25 -2.83 10.85
C ARG A 41 7.34 -1.85 11.57
N HIS A 42 7.66 -0.56 11.51
CA HIS A 42 6.83 0.49 12.14
C HIS A 42 5.44 0.58 11.50
N ALA A 43 5.34 0.38 10.18
CA ALA A 43 4.05 0.31 9.50
C ALA A 43 3.22 -0.89 9.98
N LEU A 44 3.82 -2.08 10.04
CA LEU A 44 3.15 -3.29 10.54
C LEU A 44 2.82 -3.22 12.04
N GLY A 45 3.59 -2.46 12.81
CA GLY A 45 3.35 -2.16 14.23
C GLY A 45 2.28 -1.10 14.48
N GLY A 46 1.86 -0.38 13.43
CA GLY A 46 0.85 0.68 13.53
C GLY A 46 1.41 2.06 13.93
N ASP A 47 2.74 2.22 13.98
CA ASP A 47 3.38 3.49 14.34
C ASP A 47 3.31 4.52 13.20
N ILE A 48 3.25 4.05 11.95
CA ILE A 48 3.15 4.90 10.75
C ILE A 48 2.15 4.32 9.76
N CYS A 49 1.49 5.20 9.01
CA CYS A 49 0.63 4.81 7.91
C CYS A 49 1.45 4.72 6.61
N LEU A 50 1.20 3.67 5.82
CA LEU A 50 1.61 3.63 4.42
C LEU A 50 0.41 3.98 3.55
N SER A 51 0.69 4.49 2.36
CA SER A 51 -0.34 4.80 1.37
C SER A 51 -0.01 4.09 0.05
N VAL A 52 -1.04 3.68 -0.67
CA VAL A 52 -0.90 3.08 -2.00
C VAL A 52 -1.05 4.17 -3.05
N TYR A 53 -0.04 4.29 -3.92
CA TYR A 53 -0.07 5.19 -5.06
C TYR A 53 -0.52 4.46 -6.33
N PHE A 54 -1.55 5.00 -6.99
CA PHE A 54 -2.07 4.53 -8.26
C PHE A 54 -1.60 5.45 -9.40
N GLN A 55 -0.83 4.90 -10.35
CA GLN A 55 -0.32 5.66 -11.51
C GLN A 55 -1.41 6.13 -12.48
N SER A 56 -2.63 5.61 -12.35
CA SER A 56 -3.81 6.00 -13.13
C SER A 56 -5.04 6.02 -12.22
N PRO A 57 -6.10 6.78 -12.58
CA PRO A 57 -7.33 6.80 -11.83
C PRO A 57 -7.90 5.39 -11.66
N VAL A 58 -8.32 5.05 -10.45
CA VAL A 58 -8.94 3.75 -10.12
C VAL A 58 -10.40 3.94 -9.75
N ILE A 59 -11.24 2.96 -10.09
CA ILE A 59 -12.64 2.92 -9.64
C ILE A 59 -12.71 1.96 -8.46
N LEU A 60 -13.22 2.45 -7.33
CA LEU A 60 -13.31 1.68 -6.10
C LEU A 60 -14.77 1.37 -5.76
N ARG A 61 -14.94 0.34 -4.93
CA ARG A 61 -16.23 -0.07 -4.38
C ARG A 61 -16.04 -0.61 -2.97
N LYS A 62 -16.97 -0.32 -2.07
CA LYS A 62 -16.87 -0.71 -0.67
C LYS A 62 -16.96 -2.24 -0.52
N ILE A 63 -16.11 -2.82 0.32
CA ILE A 63 -16.19 -4.23 0.71
C ILE A 63 -17.42 -4.44 1.60
N SER A 64 -18.20 -5.47 1.29
CA SER A 64 -19.35 -5.86 2.10
C SER A 64 -18.90 -6.67 3.31
N GLN A 65 -19.44 -6.33 4.48
CA GLN A 65 -19.09 -6.97 5.74
C GLN A 65 -20.34 -7.46 6.50
N ALA A 66 -20.18 -8.51 7.28
CA ALA A 66 -21.14 -8.95 8.31
C ALA A 66 -20.36 -9.27 9.57
N ASN A 67 -20.78 -8.74 10.72
CA ASN A 67 -20.15 -8.98 12.01
C ASN A 67 -18.61 -8.79 11.97
N ASN A 68 -18.16 -7.67 11.38
CA ASN A 68 -16.74 -7.34 11.15
C ASN A 68 -15.94 -8.35 10.31
N LYS A 69 -16.61 -9.25 9.59
CA LYS A 69 -15.98 -10.18 8.64
C LYS A 69 -16.35 -9.80 7.22
N ILE A 70 -15.38 -9.93 6.31
CA ILE A 70 -15.60 -9.75 4.87
C ILE A 70 -16.56 -10.83 4.38
N ARG A 71 -17.64 -10.44 3.72
CA ARG A 71 -18.51 -11.40 3.03
C ARG A 71 -17.82 -11.88 1.77
N LEU A 72 -17.81 -13.18 1.56
CA LEU A 72 -17.35 -13.77 0.31
C LEU A 72 -18.54 -14.06 -0.59
N ARG A 73 -18.31 -14.01 -1.91
CA ARG A 73 -19.26 -14.43 -2.92
C ARG A 73 -18.54 -15.23 -3.99
N GLU A 74 -19.28 -16.00 -4.76
CA GLU A 74 -18.72 -16.67 -5.92
C GLU A 74 -18.28 -15.65 -6.98
N ALA A 75 -17.07 -15.83 -7.50
CA ALA A 75 -16.52 -15.18 -8.68
C ALA A 75 -17.26 -15.73 -9.90
N GLY A 76 -18.51 -15.31 -10.08
CA GLY A 76 -19.36 -15.78 -11.16
C GLY A 76 -18.68 -15.68 -12.53
N TYR A 77 -19.10 -16.53 -13.47
CA TYR A 77 -18.61 -16.52 -14.85
C TYR A 77 -18.77 -15.12 -15.49
N PRO A 78 -17.81 -14.67 -16.34
CA PRO A 78 -16.79 -15.46 -17.04
C PRO A 78 -15.42 -15.53 -16.33
N LEU A 79 -14.56 -16.46 -16.79
CA LEU A 79 -13.18 -16.72 -16.33
C LEU A 79 -12.33 -15.44 -16.19
N ILE A 80 -12.59 -14.42 -17.00
CA ILE A 80 -11.91 -13.12 -16.92
C ILE A 80 -12.06 -12.44 -15.55
N LYS A 81 -13.22 -12.60 -14.90
CA LYS A 81 -13.42 -12.09 -13.55
C LYS A 81 -12.50 -12.78 -12.55
N ARG A 82 -12.13 -14.05 -12.76
CA ARG A 82 -11.17 -14.78 -11.92
C ARG A 82 -9.75 -14.28 -12.13
N PHE A 83 -9.36 -13.97 -13.37
CA PHE A 83 -8.04 -13.43 -13.68
C PHE A 83 -7.79 -12.05 -13.07
N CYS A 84 -8.81 -11.20 -12.95
CA CYS A 84 -8.68 -9.86 -12.36
C CYS A 84 -8.19 -9.86 -10.90
N TYR A 85 -8.25 -11.01 -10.20
CA TYR A 85 -7.78 -11.12 -8.81
C TYR A 85 -6.30 -11.55 -8.70
N LEU A 86 -5.66 -11.93 -9.81
CA LEU A 86 -4.20 -12.19 -9.94
C LEU A 86 -3.57 -13.04 -8.80
N GLU A 87 -4.34 -13.91 -8.15
CA GLU A 87 -3.86 -14.80 -7.09
C GLU A 87 -3.78 -16.22 -7.67
N SER A 88 -2.55 -16.67 -7.88
CA SER A 88 -2.27 -17.90 -8.62
C SER A 88 -2.76 -19.14 -7.89
N HIS A 89 -2.73 -19.17 -6.56
CA HIS A 89 -3.17 -20.31 -5.79
C HIS A 89 -4.68 -20.52 -5.92
N CYS A 90 -5.49 -19.47 -5.81
CA CYS A 90 -6.94 -19.52 -5.99
C CYS A 90 -7.31 -19.96 -7.40
N PHE A 91 -6.54 -19.55 -8.41
CA PHE A 91 -6.73 -20.01 -9.78
C PHE A 91 -6.42 -21.51 -9.93
N ILE A 92 -5.26 -21.96 -9.47
CA ILE A 92 -4.81 -23.35 -9.57
C ILE A 92 -5.74 -24.32 -8.83
N HIS A 93 -6.28 -23.90 -7.68
CA HIS A 93 -7.11 -24.74 -6.82
C HIS A 93 -8.63 -24.55 -7.03
N ASP A 94 -9.03 -23.89 -8.12
CA ASP A 94 -10.42 -23.60 -8.46
C ASP A 94 -11.22 -22.93 -7.31
N LEU A 95 -10.54 -22.12 -6.49
CA LEU A 95 -11.17 -21.35 -5.43
C LEU A 95 -11.88 -20.16 -6.04
N ASN A 96 -13.18 -20.34 -6.26
CA ASN A 96 -14.04 -19.37 -6.92
C ASN A 96 -14.65 -18.34 -5.95
N LEU A 97 -14.00 -18.03 -4.83
CA LEU A 97 -14.52 -17.08 -3.84
C LEU A 97 -13.77 -15.76 -3.91
N VAL A 98 -14.52 -14.65 -3.90
CA VAL A 98 -13.98 -13.28 -3.90
C VAL A 98 -14.66 -12.44 -2.84
N ALA A 99 -13.98 -11.39 -2.40
CA ALA A 99 -14.58 -10.40 -1.52
C ALA A 99 -15.83 -9.80 -2.18
N SER A 100 -16.94 -9.88 -1.48
CA SER A 100 -18.19 -9.24 -1.90
C SER A 100 -18.07 -7.74 -1.71
N THR A 101 -18.71 -6.98 -2.58
CA THR A 101 -18.73 -5.53 -2.56
C THR A 101 -20.16 -5.01 -2.56
N GLU A 102 -20.38 -3.87 -1.89
CA GLU A 102 -21.69 -3.24 -1.69
C GLU A 102 -21.65 -1.77 -2.11
N GLY A 103 -22.83 -1.17 -2.31
CA GLY A 103 -22.98 0.22 -2.73
C GLY A 103 -22.53 0.49 -4.15
N ASP A 104 -22.39 1.77 -4.49
CA ASP A 104 -22.01 2.23 -5.82
C ASP A 104 -20.50 2.28 -6.01
N PHE A 105 -20.10 2.26 -7.27
CA PHE A 105 -18.72 2.54 -7.65
C PHE A 105 -18.43 4.03 -7.49
N PHE A 106 -17.22 4.36 -7.05
CA PHE A 106 -16.78 5.74 -6.92
C PHE A 106 -15.34 5.92 -7.43
N LEU A 107 -15.05 7.12 -7.89
CA LEU A 107 -13.70 7.56 -8.24
C LEU A 107 -13.11 8.29 -7.03
N PRO A 108 -11.98 7.84 -6.45
CA PRO A 108 -11.33 8.56 -5.39
C PRO A 108 -10.78 9.89 -5.93
N GLY A 109 -10.87 10.95 -5.13
CA GLY A 109 -10.37 12.28 -5.51
C GLY A 109 -8.83 12.37 -5.59
N PHE A 110 -8.13 11.39 -5.05
CA PHE A 110 -6.67 11.31 -5.01
C PHE A 110 -6.20 9.94 -5.48
N ASN A 111 -5.03 9.93 -6.12
CA ASN A 111 -4.34 8.72 -6.56
C ASN A 111 -3.50 8.07 -5.45
N VAL A 112 -3.39 8.72 -4.30
CA VAL A 112 -2.73 8.19 -3.09
C VAL A 112 -3.81 7.89 -2.07
N ILE A 113 -3.86 6.65 -1.61
CA ILE A 113 -4.88 6.18 -0.67
C ILE A 113 -4.20 5.57 0.53
N ASP A 114 -4.44 6.15 1.70
CA ASP A 114 -3.95 5.63 2.97
C ASP A 114 -4.49 4.24 3.23
N THR A 115 -3.63 3.37 3.75
CA THR A 115 -4.00 2.00 4.05
C THR A 115 -3.87 1.69 5.54
N LEU A 116 -4.92 1.08 6.07
CA LEU A 116 -4.95 0.58 7.44
C LEU A 116 -4.16 -0.73 7.62
N LEU A 117 -3.59 -1.29 6.54
CA LEU A 117 -2.92 -2.59 6.57
C LEU A 117 -3.79 -3.70 7.16
N THR A 118 -5.06 -3.77 6.72
CA THR A 118 -6.05 -4.73 7.24
C THR A 118 -6.34 -5.90 6.29
N GLY A 119 -5.95 -5.76 5.02
CA GLY A 119 -6.18 -6.74 3.96
C GLY A 119 -4.91 -7.22 3.28
N TYR A 120 -4.96 -7.37 1.95
CA TYR A 120 -3.86 -7.89 1.15
C TYR A 120 -2.61 -7.00 1.18
N GLU A 121 -2.81 -5.70 1.40
CA GLU A 121 -1.74 -4.75 1.66
C GLU A 121 -0.81 -5.17 2.82
N TYR A 122 -1.36 -5.79 3.88
CA TYR A 122 -0.62 -6.23 5.06
C TYR A 122 0.34 -7.35 4.68
N VAL A 123 -0.19 -8.36 3.98
CA VAL A 123 0.59 -9.47 3.43
C VAL A 123 1.65 -8.97 2.46
N THR A 124 1.34 -7.94 1.67
CA THR A 124 2.29 -7.32 0.74
C THR A 124 3.43 -6.66 1.49
N VAL A 125 3.15 -5.86 2.53
CA VAL A 125 4.17 -5.23 3.36
C VAL A 125 5.02 -6.27 4.09
N GLN A 126 4.42 -7.35 4.63
CA GLN A 126 5.17 -8.46 5.22
C GLN A 126 6.15 -9.10 4.23
N ARG A 127 5.72 -9.32 2.98
CA ARG A 127 6.59 -9.86 1.92
C ARG A 127 7.72 -8.90 1.57
N LEU A 128 7.44 -7.59 1.51
CA LEU A 128 8.47 -6.57 1.30
C LEU A 128 9.50 -6.56 2.44
N LEU A 129 9.03 -6.66 3.69
CA LEU A 129 9.88 -6.77 4.86
C LEU A 129 10.75 -8.03 4.79
N ALA A 130 10.17 -9.21 4.56
CA ALA A 130 10.91 -10.47 4.45
C ALA A 130 12.02 -10.39 3.39
N ARG A 131 11.72 -9.82 2.21
CA ARG A 131 12.72 -9.59 1.15
C ARG A 131 13.86 -8.68 1.60
N LYS A 132 13.59 -7.60 2.34
CA LYS A 132 14.62 -6.72 2.87
C LYS A 132 15.46 -7.38 3.96
N LEU A 133 14.87 -8.30 4.72
CA LEU A 133 15.55 -9.10 5.73
C LEU A 133 16.22 -10.37 5.19
N ARG A 134 16.03 -10.68 3.90
CA ARG A 134 16.52 -11.90 3.23
C ARG A 134 15.99 -13.18 3.90
N LEU A 135 14.72 -13.16 4.28
CA LEU A 135 13.96 -14.30 4.83
C LEU A 135 13.11 -14.97 3.75
#